data_AF-A0A081AS71-F1
#
_entry.id   AF-A0A081AS71-F1
#
_cell.length_a   1.000
_cell.length_b   1.000
_cell.length_c   1.000
_cell.angle_alpha   90.00
_cell.angle_beta   90.00
_cell.angle_gamma   90.00
#
_symmetry.space_group_name_H-M   'P 1'
#
loop_
_entity.id
_entity.type
_entity.pdbx_description
1 polymer ?
#
loop_
_entity_poly.entity_id
_entity_poly.type
_entity_poly.pdbx_seq_one_letter_code
_entity_poly.pdbx_strand_id
1 'polypeptide(L)'
;MAREVWFQLVDEATRDAYANTTVDSLRLPEGAEDIADLRVAVWDQVKPILPSNVIAANLRVYANRAVYNDENDQSLEEDGSIGAHGGSKKDALIVEVQLPQRSGVAVESEAVQLEKLLDTLEWKEPKRLCASSGQHWPYQGAPELVDLLMKPLIKHYNAWHR
;
A
#
# COMPACT_ATOMS: atom_id res chain seq x y z
N MET A 1 8.85 -10.12 36.50
CA MET A 1 8.57 -11.47 35.97
C MET A 1 8.16 -11.36 34.52
N ALA A 2 8.72 -12.17 33.62
CA ALA A 2 8.26 -12.22 32.23
C ALA A 2 6.83 -12.78 32.17
N ARG A 3 5.93 -12.03 31.54
CA ARG A 3 4.52 -12.42 31.35
C ARG A 3 4.31 -12.91 29.93
N GLU A 4 3.60 -14.01 29.79
CA GLU A 4 3.12 -14.49 28.50
C GLU A 4 1.73 -13.92 28.22
N VAL A 5 1.57 -13.34 27.03
CA VAL A 5 0.34 -12.68 26.58
C VAL A 5 -0.08 -13.24 25.24
N TRP A 6 -1.33 -13.70 25.18
CA TRP A 6 -1.95 -14.19 23.95
C TRP A 6 -2.55 -13.04 23.15
N PHE A 7 -2.29 -13.03 21.85
CA PHE A 7 -2.82 -12.02 20.93
C PHE A 7 -3.20 -12.64 19.58
N GLN A 8 -4.07 -11.94 18.85
CA GLN A 8 -4.46 -12.29 17.49
C GLN A 8 -4.33 -11.06 16.59
N LEU A 9 -3.66 -11.24 15.46
CA LEU A 9 -3.51 -10.20 14.45
C LEU A 9 -4.74 -10.15 13.54
N VAL A 10 -5.29 -8.96 13.34
CA VAL A 10 -6.50 -8.73 12.54
C VAL A 10 -6.26 -7.60 11.55
N ASP A 11 -6.84 -7.73 10.37
CA ASP A 11 -6.82 -6.70 9.33
C ASP A 11 -8.02 -5.75 9.50
N GLU A 12 -7.77 -4.43 9.45
CA GLU A 12 -8.82 -3.41 9.60
C GLU A 12 -9.93 -3.51 8.54
N ALA A 13 -9.57 -3.81 7.28
CA ALA A 13 -10.51 -3.79 6.17
C ALA A 13 -11.46 -5.00 6.17
N THR A 14 -10.97 -6.16 6.61
CA THR A 14 -11.74 -7.41 6.60
C THR A 14 -12.25 -7.81 7.98
N ARG A 15 -11.69 -7.24 9.06
CA ARG A 15 -11.86 -7.68 10.45
C ARG A 15 -11.52 -9.18 10.67
N ASP A 16 -10.85 -9.79 9.70
CA ASP A 16 -10.42 -11.18 9.70
C ASP A 16 -8.95 -11.30 10.06
N ALA A 17 -8.50 -12.54 10.31
CA ALA A 17 -7.12 -12.82 10.67
C ALA A 17 -6.16 -12.30 9.59
N TYR A 18 -5.25 -11.41 9.98
CA TYR A 18 -4.29 -10.81 9.05
C TYR A 18 -3.40 -11.91 8.45
N ALA A 19 -3.31 -11.99 7.12
CA ALA A 19 -2.49 -12.97 6.41
C ALA A 19 -2.71 -14.45 6.84
N ASN A 20 -3.94 -14.83 7.24
CA ASN A 20 -4.26 -16.16 7.78
C ASN A 20 -3.44 -16.53 9.03
N THR A 21 -3.03 -15.54 9.83
CA THR A 21 -2.35 -15.79 11.10
C THR A 21 -3.27 -16.44 12.12
N THR A 22 -2.71 -17.26 12.99
CA THR A 22 -3.42 -17.83 14.13
C THR A 22 -3.12 -17.02 15.40
N VAL A 23 -3.95 -17.19 16.42
CA VAL A 23 -3.66 -16.66 17.77
C VAL A 23 -2.30 -17.18 18.22
N ASP A 24 -1.42 -16.26 18.63
CA ASP A 24 -0.05 -16.54 19.05
C ASP A 24 0.19 -16.01 20.47
N SER A 25 1.27 -16.43 21.11
CA SER A 25 1.70 -15.93 22.41
C SER A 25 3.03 -15.20 22.31
N LEU A 26 3.13 -14.12 23.08
CA LEU A 26 4.32 -13.27 23.16
C LEU A 26 4.77 -13.20 24.62
N ARG A 27 6.07 -13.37 24.84
CA ARG A 27 6.69 -13.11 26.14
C ARG A 27 7.11 -11.66 26.21
N LEU A 28 6.47 -10.91 27.10
CA LEU A 28 6.79 -9.51 27.32
C LEU A 28 8.08 -9.37 28.15
N PRO A 29 8.90 -8.35 27.84
CA PRO A 29 10.10 -8.05 28.62
C PRO A 29 9.74 -7.69 30.06
N GLU A 30 10.70 -7.90 30.96
CA GLU A 30 10.49 -7.65 32.39
C GLU A 30 10.38 -6.14 32.65
N GLY A 31 9.19 -5.69 33.11
CA GLY A 31 8.86 -4.28 33.30
C GLY A 31 7.88 -3.71 32.27
N ALA A 32 7.47 -4.49 31.26
CA ALA A 32 6.39 -4.10 30.36
C ALA A 32 5.03 -4.21 31.08
N GLU A 33 4.44 -3.07 31.41
CA GLU A 33 3.16 -2.98 32.12
C GLU A 33 2.04 -2.40 31.24
N ASP A 34 2.40 -1.71 30.16
CA ASP A 34 1.48 -0.89 29.37
C ASP A 34 1.32 -1.40 27.93
N ILE A 35 0.23 -0.99 27.30
CA ILE A 35 -0.13 -1.40 25.94
C ILE A 35 0.91 -0.94 24.90
N ALA A 36 1.60 0.18 25.13
CA ALA A 36 2.69 0.64 24.28
C ALA A 36 3.83 -0.39 24.17
N ASP A 37 4.25 -0.98 25.29
CA ASP A 37 5.31 -2.00 25.30
C ASP A 37 4.85 -3.28 24.59
N LEU A 38 3.58 -3.67 24.80
CA LEU A 38 2.97 -4.78 24.09
C LEU A 38 2.95 -4.54 22.57
N ARG A 39 2.59 -3.34 22.12
CA ARG A 39 2.60 -2.96 20.70
C ARG A 39 3.97 -3.11 20.08
N VAL A 40 5.01 -2.62 20.75
CA VAL A 40 6.38 -2.72 20.24
C VAL A 40 6.82 -4.17 20.13
N ALA A 41 6.54 -4.97 21.16
CA ALA A 41 6.93 -6.37 21.19
C ALA A 41 6.14 -7.22 20.17
N VAL A 42 4.83 -6.97 19.99
CA VAL A 42 4.04 -7.60 18.93
C VAL A 42 4.57 -7.18 17.56
N TRP A 43 4.80 -5.88 17.34
CA TRP A 43 5.34 -5.38 16.08
C TRP A 43 6.68 -6.03 15.74
N ASP A 44 7.59 -6.19 16.70
CA ASP A 44 8.89 -6.84 16.45
C ASP A 44 8.72 -8.31 16.00
N GLN A 45 7.79 -9.04 16.62
CA GLN A 45 7.46 -10.43 16.25
C GLN A 45 6.81 -10.53 14.85
N VAL A 46 5.91 -9.60 14.50
CA VAL A 46 5.17 -9.64 13.22
C VAL A 46 5.77 -8.76 12.12
N LYS A 47 6.85 -8.04 12.38
CA LYS A 47 7.60 -7.25 11.40
C LYS A 47 7.91 -7.99 10.09
N PRO A 48 8.25 -9.29 10.08
CA PRO A 48 8.53 -10.02 8.84
C PRO A 48 7.31 -10.17 7.91
N ILE A 49 6.09 -10.13 8.46
CA ILE A 49 4.84 -10.31 7.70
C ILE A 49 4.13 -8.98 7.39
N LEU A 50 4.52 -7.90 8.08
CA LEU A 50 3.97 -6.57 7.88
C LEU A 50 4.66 -5.84 6.72
N PRO A 51 3.93 -5.00 5.96
CA PRO A 51 4.53 -4.14 4.96
C PRO A 51 5.42 -3.08 5.61
N SER A 52 6.46 -2.65 4.91
CA SER A 52 7.55 -1.81 5.44
C SER A 52 7.14 -0.41 5.92
N ASN A 53 5.92 0.02 5.60
CA ASN A 53 5.34 1.29 6.02
C ASN A 53 4.56 1.21 7.35
N VAL A 54 4.31 0.02 7.88
CA VAL A 54 3.60 -0.16 9.16
C VAL A 54 4.60 -0.05 10.31
N ILE A 55 4.37 0.91 11.20
CA ILE A 55 5.08 1.05 12.46
C ILE A 55 4.23 0.58 13.63
N ALA A 56 4.85 0.34 14.79
CA ALA A 56 4.13 -0.05 16.00
C ALA A 56 2.98 0.91 16.34
N ALA A 57 3.09 2.20 15.99
CA ALA A 57 2.05 3.21 16.20
C ALA A 57 0.78 3.02 15.37
N ASN A 58 0.84 2.25 14.27
CA ASN A 58 -0.33 1.94 13.47
C ASN A 58 -1.12 0.74 14.00
N LEU A 59 -0.62 0.06 15.04
CA LEU A 59 -1.30 -1.06 15.64
C LEU A 59 -2.30 -0.55 16.68
N ARG A 60 -3.57 -0.93 16.56
CA ARG A 60 -4.57 -0.73 17.61
C ARG A 60 -4.77 -2.02 18.39
N VAL A 61 -4.95 -1.90 19.69
CA VAL A 61 -5.10 -3.05 20.58
C VAL A 61 -6.47 -3.00 21.23
N TYR A 62 -7.18 -4.12 21.22
CA TYR A 62 -8.48 -4.28 21.85
C TYR A 62 -8.42 -5.42 22.87
N ALA A 63 -9.25 -5.32 23.92
CA ALA A 63 -9.21 -6.23 25.06
C ALA A 63 -9.48 -7.70 24.69
N ASN A 64 -10.40 -7.96 23.76
CA ASN A 64 -10.73 -9.29 23.24
C ASN A 64 -11.56 -9.21 21.95
N ARG A 65 -11.84 -10.37 21.34
CA ARG A 65 -12.66 -10.47 20.12
C ARG A 65 -14.11 -10.00 20.32
N ALA A 66 -14.67 -10.13 21.52
CA ALA A 66 -16.04 -9.70 21.78
C ALA A 66 -16.17 -8.18 21.75
N VAL A 67 -15.23 -7.45 22.37
CA VAL A 67 -15.15 -5.98 22.35
C VAL A 67 -14.87 -5.48 20.94
N TYR A 68 -13.98 -6.14 20.21
CA TYR A 68 -13.66 -5.75 18.82
C TYR A 68 -14.84 -5.93 17.85
N ASN A 69 -15.73 -6.89 18.10
CA ASN A 69 -16.92 -7.11 17.31
C ASN A 69 -18.12 -6.25 17.72
N ASP A 70 -18.02 -5.49 18.82
CA ASP A 70 -19.05 -4.55 19.25
C ASP A 70 -19.10 -3.35 18.29
N GLU A 71 -20.25 -2.69 18.18
CA GLU A 71 -20.39 -1.43 17.43
C GLU A 71 -19.77 -0.24 18.18
N ASN A 72 -19.60 -0.38 19.51
CA ASN A 72 -18.89 0.59 20.35
C ASN A 72 -17.50 0.07 20.73
N ASP A 73 -16.80 -0.56 19.80
CA ASP A 73 -15.48 -1.10 20.03
C ASP A 73 -14.52 -0.02 20.56
N GLN A 74 -14.06 -0.21 21.80
CA GLN A 74 -13.15 0.73 22.44
C GLN A 74 -11.75 0.12 22.49
N SER A 75 -10.84 0.72 21.72
CA SER A 75 -9.43 0.37 21.76
C SER A 75 -8.84 0.71 23.13
N LEU A 76 -7.91 -0.11 23.60
CA LEU A 76 -7.14 0.17 24.80
C LEU A 76 -6.20 1.36 24.54
N GLU A 77 -6.15 2.27 25.51
CA GLU A 77 -5.25 3.42 25.48
C GLU A 77 -3.79 2.95 25.59
N GLU A 78 -2.86 3.72 25.01
CA GLU A 78 -1.45 3.31 24.89
C GLU A 78 -0.75 3.22 26.25
N ASP A 79 -1.11 4.11 27.16
CA ASP A 79 -0.71 4.17 28.58
C ASP A 79 -1.64 3.33 29.49
N GLY A 80 -2.60 2.62 28.90
CA GLY A 80 -3.42 1.67 29.61
C GLY A 80 -2.60 0.48 30.09
N SER A 81 -2.86 0.01 31.31
CA SER A 81 -2.24 -1.21 31.81
C SER A 81 -2.76 -2.44 31.06
N ILE A 82 -1.87 -3.38 30.74
CA ILE A 82 -2.23 -4.67 30.14
C ILE A 82 -3.14 -5.50 31.09
N GLY A 83 -3.10 -5.23 32.40
CA GLY A 83 -4.08 -5.75 33.36
C GLY A 83 -4.16 -7.27 33.37
N ALA A 84 -5.35 -7.86 33.25
CA ALA A 84 -5.55 -9.32 33.14
C ALA A 84 -5.76 -9.82 31.69
N HIS A 85 -5.62 -8.93 30.69
CA HIS A 85 -5.90 -9.24 29.30
C HIS A 85 -4.85 -10.22 28.72
N GLY A 86 -5.28 -11.08 27.78
CA GLY A 86 -4.38 -12.02 27.11
C GLY A 86 -3.83 -13.13 27.98
N GLY A 87 -4.41 -13.39 29.15
CA GLY A 87 -3.98 -14.50 30.02
C GLY A 87 -4.28 -15.89 29.43
N SER A 88 -5.14 -15.97 28.41
CA SER A 88 -5.52 -17.23 27.77
C SER A 88 -5.80 -17.02 26.28
N LYS A 89 -5.77 -18.10 25.49
CA LYS A 89 -6.16 -18.09 24.08
C LYS A 89 -7.61 -17.63 23.85
N LYS A 90 -8.49 -17.80 24.84
CA LYS A 90 -9.90 -17.36 24.74
C LYS A 90 -10.06 -15.86 24.99
N ASP A 91 -9.14 -15.28 25.76
CA ASP A 91 -9.11 -13.86 26.12
C ASP A 91 -7.94 -13.16 25.44
N ALA A 92 -7.55 -13.65 24.26
CA ALA A 92 -6.45 -13.08 23.49
C ALA A 92 -6.78 -11.64 23.07
N LEU A 93 -5.80 -10.75 23.20
CA LEU A 93 -5.95 -9.37 22.74
C LEU A 93 -6.04 -9.35 21.22
N ILE A 94 -6.89 -8.48 20.68
CA ILE A 94 -6.95 -8.26 19.24
C ILE A 94 -6.02 -7.13 18.90
N VAL A 95 -5.05 -7.39 18.02
CA VAL A 95 -4.15 -6.38 17.48
C VAL A 95 -4.55 -6.14 16.04
N GLU A 96 -5.20 -5.01 15.82
CA GLU A 96 -5.61 -4.56 14.51
C GLU A 96 -4.47 -3.84 13.82
N VAL A 97 -4.16 -4.26 12.60
CA VAL A 97 -3.16 -3.64 11.73
C VAL A 97 -3.87 -2.59 10.89
N GLN A 98 -3.66 -1.31 11.22
CA GLN A 98 -4.07 -0.23 10.33
C GLN A 98 -2.98 -0.03 9.29
N LEU A 99 -3.28 -0.33 8.03
CA LEU A 99 -2.39 0.06 6.97
C LEU A 99 -2.38 1.58 6.93
N PRO A 100 -1.19 2.24 6.87
CA PRO A 100 -1.13 3.67 6.68
C PRO A 100 -1.94 3.97 5.42
N GLN A 101 -3.09 4.62 5.60
CA GLN A 101 -3.78 5.22 4.47
C GLN A 101 -2.74 6.13 3.86
N ARG A 102 -2.24 5.76 2.67
CA ARG A 102 -1.37 6.64 1.90
C ARG A 102 -2.08 7.98 1.89
N SER A 103 -1.52 8.97 2.59
CA SER A 103 -2.03 10.34 2.59
C SER A 103 -2.42 10.65 1.16
N GLY A 104 -3.72 10.89 0.96
CA GLY A 104 -4.41 10.62 -0.29
C GLY A 104 -3.64 11.01 -1.55
N VAL A 105 -3.21 9.99 -2.28
CA VAL A 105 -3.50 10.03 -3.71
C VAL A 105 -4.80 9.26 -3.77
N ALA A 106 -5.92 9.96 -3.94
CA ALA A 106 -7.17 9.31 -4.32
C ALA A 106 -6.79 8.29 -5.38
N VAL A 107 -7.06 7.00 -5.13
CA VAL A 107 -6.89 6.00 -6.16
C VAL A 107 -7.91 6.41 -7.21
N GLU A 108 -7.45 7.23 -8.16
CA GLU A 108 -8.20 7.68 -9.30
C GLU A 108 -8.78 6.39 -9.86
N SER A 109 -10.11 6.31 -9.95
CA SER A 109 -10.78 5.10 -10.46
C SER A 109 -10.10 4.65 -11.75
N GLU A 110 -10.11 3.35 -12.04
CA GLU A 110 -9.45 2.79 -13.24
C GLU A 110 -9.81 3.58 -14.52
N ALA A 111 -11.04 4.11 -14.60
CA ALA A 111 -11.50 5.00 -15.67
C ALA A 111 -10.69 6.31 -15.78
N VAL A 112 -10.43 6.98 -14.67
CA VAL A 112 -9.66 8.24 -14.63
C VAL A 112 -8.18 7.98 -14.95
N GLN A 113 -7.64 6.85 -14.52
CA GLN A 113 -6.27 6.45 -14.87
C GLN A 113 -6.14 6.13 -16.37
N LEU A 114 -7.15 5.47 -16.94
CA LEU A 114 -7.18 5.16 -18.37
C LEU A 114 -7.26 6.44 -19.22
N GLU A 115 -8.15 7.37 -18.86
CA GLU A 115 -8.26 8.69 -19.54
C GLU A 115 -6.94 9.46 -19.49
N LYS A 116 -6.26 9.48 -18.35
CA LYS A 116 -4.97 10.16 -18.18
C LYS A 116 -3.85 9.50 -18.99
N LEU A 117 -3.86 8.17 -19.09
CA LEU A 117 -2.94 7.42 -19.95
C LEU A 117 -3.21 7.72 -21.43
N LEU A 118 -4.47 7.81 -21.83
CA LEU A 118 -4.86 8.16 -23.19
C LEU A 118 -4.41 9.59 -23.56
N ASP A 119 -4.59 10.58 -22.67
CA ASP A 119 -4.08 11.95 -22.89
C ASP A 119 -2.54 12.03 -22.94
N THR A 120 -1.86 11.14 -22.20
CA THR A 120 -0.39 11.08 -22.21
C THR A 120 0.16 10.44 -23.48
N LEU A 121 -0.57 9.47 -24.05
CA LEU A 121 -0.21 8.77 -25.28
C LEU A 121 -0.66 9.52 -26.53
N GLU A 122 -1.53 10.53 -26.39
CA GLU A 122 -1.85 11.43 -27.49
C GLU A 122 -0.58 12.16 -27.93
N TRP A 123 -0.26 12.04 -29.23
CA TRP A 123 0.92 12.66 -29.80
C TRP A 123 0.79 14.18 -29.73
N LYS A 124 1.58 14.82 -28.86
CA LYS A 124 1.69 16.28 -28.77
C LYS A 124 2.90 16.72 -29.59
N GLU A 125 2.69 17.66 -30.52
CA GLU A 125 3.76 18.16 -31.38
C GLU A 125 4.91 18.68 -30.50
N PRO A 126 6.13 18.12 -30.59
CA PRO A 126 7.23 18.52 -29.75
C PRO A 126 7.58 19.98 -30.04
N LYS A 127 7.78 20.74 -28.96
CA LYS A 127 8.19 22.14 -29.03
C LYS A 127 9.46 22.23 -29.88
N ARG A 128 9.42 23.04 -30.95
CA ARG A 128 10.55 23.20 -31.87
C ARG A 128 11.80 23.60 -31.08
N LEU A 129 12.81 22.72 -31.08
CA LEU A 129 14.06 22.91 -30.35
C LEU A 129 14.94 24.01 -30.96
N CYS A 130 14.68 24.39 -32.22
CA CYS A 130 15.39 25.43 -32.92
C CYS A 130 14.42 26.55 -33.31
N ALA A 131 14.57 27.73 -32.70
CA ALA A 131 13.99 28.96 -33.20
C ALA A 131 14.93 29.56 -34.26
N SER A 132 15.16 28.86 -35.37
CA SER A 132 15.90 29.45 -36.49
C SER A 132 14.97 30.42 -37.22
N SER A 133 15.33 31.70 -37.26
CA SER A 133 14.75 32.72 -38.14
C SER A 133 15.21 32.52 -39.59
N GLY A 134 14.98 31.31 -40.12
CA GLY A 134 15.31 30.90 -41.48
C GLY A 134 14.13 30.17 -42.09
N GLN A 135 13.86 30.46 -43.37
CA GLN A 135 12.76 29.95 -44.19
C GLN A 135 12.31 28.52 -43.87
N HIS A 136 10.99 28.29 -43.97
CA HIS A 136 10.40 26.95 -44.02
C HIS A 136 11.28 26.05 -44.89
N TRP A 137 11.87 25.03 -44.27
CA TRP A 137 12.70 24.07 -44.98
C TRP A 137 11.83 23.46 -46.09
N PRO A 138 12.23 23.49 -47.37
CA PRO A 138 11.34 23.17 -48.50
C PRO A 138 10.82 21.72 -48.49
N TYR A 139 11.42 20.89 -47.64
CA TYR A 139 11.09 19.48 -47.46
C TYR A 139 10.20 19.20 -46.24
N GLN A 140 9.90 20.20 -45.41
CA GLN A 140 9.08 20.03 -44.21
C GLN A 140 7.59 19.99 -44.62
N GLY A 141 7.02 18.79 -44.73
CA GLY A 141 5.65 18.58 -45.22
C GLY A 141 5.53 18.46 -46.74
N ALA A 142 6.65 18.29 -47.45
CA ALA A 142 6.63 18.07 -48.90
C ALA A 142 6.00 16.69 -49.21
N PRO A 143 4.89 16.62 -49.97
CA PRO A 143 4.22 15.35 -50.27
C PRO A 143 5.13 14.40 -51.06
N GLU A 144 6.08 14.93 -51.84
CA GLU A 144 7.03 14.11 -52.60
C GLU A 144 7.96 13.27 -51.70
N LEU A 145 8.28 13.77 -50.50
CA LEU A 145 9.10 13.03 -49.52
C LEU A 145 8.32 11.95 -48.79
N VAL A 146 7.03 12.20 -48.54
CA VAL A 146 6.14 11.19 -47.96
C VAL A 146 6.07 9.99 -48.91
N ASP A 147 5.85 10.21 -50.20
CA ASP A 147 5.80 9.13 -51.19
C ASP A 147 7.13 8.36 -51.33
N LEU A 148 8.27 9.06 -51.20
CA LEU A 148 9.61 8.48 -51.24
C LEU A 148 9.93 7.62 -50.01
N LEU A 149 9.48 8.04 -48.82
CA LEU A 149 9.76 7.38 -47.55
C LEU A 149 8.75 6.28 -47.21
N MET A 150 7.50 6.39 -47.66
CA MET A 150 6.44 5.42 -47.37
C MET A 150 6.74 4.03 -47.95
N LYS A 151 7.27 3.96 -49.18
CA LYS A 151 7.59 2.67 -49.83
C LYS A 151 8.60 1.81 -49.05
N PRO A 152 9.79 2.33 -48.66
CA PRO A 152 10.73 1.55 -47.86
C PRO A 152 10.19 1.22 -46.45
N LEU A 153 9.45 2.13 -45.82
CA LEU A 153 8.82 1.90 -44.50
C LEU A 153 7.81 0.74 -44.53
N ILE A 154 6.89 0.73 -45.51
CA ILE A 154 5.92 -0.35 -45.68
C ILE A 154 6.63 -1.68 -45.97
N LYS A 155 7.67 -1.66 -46.81
CA LYS A 155 8.46 -2.85 -47.13
C LYS A 155 9.14 -3.43 -45.88
N HIS A 156 9.71 -2.59 -45.02
CA HIS A 156 10.32 -3.03 -43.77
C HIS A 156 9.28 -3.58 -42.78
N TYR A 157 8.14 -2.90 -42.62
CA TYR A 157 7.05 -3.37 -41.77
C TYR A 157 6.54 -4.76 -42.20
N ASN A 158 6.29 -4.95 -43.49
CA ASN A 158 5.86 -6.24 -44.02
C ASN A 158 6.93 -7.34 -43.90
N ALA A 159 8.22 -6.98 -43.95
CA ALA A 159 9.31 -7.93 -43.73
C ALA A 159 9.39 -8.40 -42.27
N TRP A 160 8.92 -7.60 -41.32
CA TRP A 160 8.86 -7.96 -39.90
C TRP A 160 7.62 -8.77 -39.53
N HIS A 161 6.60 -8.80 -40.38
CA HIS A 161 5.36 -9.57 -40.17
C HIS A 161 5.40 -10.99 -40.76
N ARG A 162 6.60 -11.55 -40.91
CA ARG A 162 6.82 -12.90 -41.43
C ARG A 162 7.27 -13.87 -40.34
#